data_AF-A0A2V2QAQ5-F1
#
_entry.id   AF-A0A2V2QAQ5-F1
#
_cell.length_a   1.000
_cell.length_b   1.000
_cell.length_c   1.000
_cell.angle_alpha   90.00
_cell.angle_beta   90.00
_cell.angle_gamma   90.00
#
_symmetry.space_group_name_H-M   'P 1'
#
loop_
_entity.id
_entity.type
_entity.pdbx_description
1 polymer ?
#
loop_
_entity_poly.entity_id
_entity_poly.type
_entity_poly.pdbx_seq_one_letter_code
_entity_poly.pdbx_strand_id
1 'polypeptide(L)'
;MSLPSSATPAPSDAPPSSPSRAGADGVDQYVAAPRWLPSPYVLLAGLLWAVLSAAAWQVPMCCEAGLNAAVAERLRADLLHPTFPMTDLPAVASAHYSPYAVLQGLGARASGLSGQTVLALSAAVNLALLLTGIGRLARVLTPNRWVPVLALIPLALIHWADPGRWSAPSTFAVALTLHLWAWTGRAVTRVPRPVSGRLPGRCPRWAEAAGIGALLGLVLLVHPPTALGAALGVVALIAVVQRTRIRPTVRRWALAALCAAAVAAVWPYYNGLTAERAPSSA
;
A
#
# COMPACT_ATOMS: atom_id res chain seq x y z
N MET A 1 43.57 -95.27 -2.18
CA MET A 1 43.68 -94.01 -2.94
C MET A 1 42.58 -93.11 -2.40
N SER A 2 42.96 -92.23 -1.48
CA SER A 2 42.05 -91.45 -0.62
C SER A 2 42.01 -90.03 -1.15
N LEU A 3 40.80 -89.47 -1.32
CA LEU A 3 40.60 -88.03 -1.45
C LEU A 3 39.41 -87.59 -0.58
N PRO A 4 39.46 -86.36 -0.03
CA PRO A 4 38.74 -85.99 1.17
C PRO A 4 37.56 -85.05 0.93
N SER A 5 36.72 -85.00 1.98
CA SER A 5 35.60 -84.12 2.24
C SER A 5 35.91 -82.62 2.05
N SER A 6 35.11 -81.94 1.23
CA SER A 6 35.11 -80.48 1.09
C SER A 6 34.28 -79.85 2.20
N ALA A 7 34.93 -79.21 3.17
CA ALA A 7 34.29 -78.35 4.16
C ALA A 7 34.09 -76.94 3.60
N THR A 8 32.92 -76.37 3.88
CA THR A 8 32.47 -75.01 3.56
C THR A 8 33.32 -73.95 4.29
N PRO A 9 33.86 -72.91 3.62
CA PRO A 9 34.45 -71.77 4.31
C PRO A 9 33.38 -70.77 4.73
N ALA A 10 33.49 -70.27 5.96
CA ALA A 10 32.66 -69.21 6.52
C ALA A 10 32.92 -67.85 5.85
N PRO A 11 31.90 -66.98 5.70
CA PRO A 11 32.09 -65.62 5.23
C PRO A 11 32.71 -64.72 6.31
N SER A 12 33.72 -63.96 5.88
CA SER A 12 34.50 -62.98 6.63
C SER A 12 33.64 -61.81 7.12
N ASP A 13 33.60 -61.59 8.42
CA ASP A 13 33.11 -60.35 9.05
C ASP A 13 34.13 -59.22 8.84
N ALA A 14 33.91 -58.39 7.81
CA ALA A 14 34.55 -57.09 7.69
C ALA A 14 33.52 -56.07 7.14
N PRO A 15 33.13 -55.05 7.90
CA PRO A 15 32.20 -54.04 7.40
C PRO A 15 32.89 -53.18 6.32
N PRO A 16 32.17 -52.79 5.25
CA PRO A 16 32.72 -51.91 4.23
C PRO A 16 33.02 -50.53 4.85
N SER A 17 34.27 -50.08 4.66
CA SER A 17 34.71 -48.72 4.95
C SER A 17 33.77 -47.73 4.29
N SER A 18 33.13 -46.89 5.10
CA SER A 18 32.24 -45.83 4.66
C SER A 18 33.05 -44.83 3.80
N PRO A 19 32.57 -44.41 2.61
CA PRO A 19 33.20 -43.31 1.90
C PRO A 19 33.08 -42.06 2.75
N SER A 20 34.22 -41.45 3.06
CA SER A 20 34.34 -40.15 3.70
C SER A 20 33.49 -39.13 2.94
N ARG A 21 32.41 -38.69 3.57
CA ARG A 21 31.53 -37.62 3.08
C ARG A 21 32.23 -36.27 3.28
N ALA A 22 33.32 -36.07 2.54
CA ALA A 22 33.91 -34.76 2.34
C ALA A 22 33.01 -34.01 1.35
N GLY A 23 32.33 -32.98 1.83
CA GLY A 23 31.54 -32.06 1.01
C GLY A 23 30.10 -31.90 1.48
N ALA A 24 29.84 -30.83 2.24
CA ALA A 24 28.64 -30.00 2.17
C ALA A 24 28.48 -29.01 3.35
N ASP A 25 29.51 -28.74 4.17
CA ASP A 25 29.44 -27.64 5.14
C ASP A 25 29.93 -26.30 4.54
N GLY A 26 29.58 -26.08 3.28
CA GLY A 26 29.55 -24.75 2.66
C GLY A 26 28.15 -24.14 2.84
N VAL A 27 27.63 -24.15 4.07
CA VAL A 27 26.47 -23.31 4.37
C VAL A 27 26.99 -21.89 4.29
N ASP A 28 26.68 -21.21 3.18
CA ASP A 28 26.74 -19.76 3.07
C ASP A 28 26.20 -19.18 4.37
N GLN A 29 27.11 -18.79 5.27
CA GLN A 29 26.78 -18.00 6.43
C GLN A 29 26.39 -16.64 5.87
N TYR A 30 25.12 -16.51 5.50
CA TYR A 30 24.50 -15.21 5.38
C TYR A 30 24.66 -14.56 6.74
N VAL A 31 25.66 -13.69 6.86
CA VAL A 31 25.90 -12.85 8.02
C VAL A 31 24.58 -12.14 8.29
N ALA A 32 23.84 -12.66 9.27
CA ALA A 32 22.59 -12.09 9.67
C ALA A 32 22.94 -10.73 10.25
N ALA A 33 22.60 -9.67 9.52
CA ALA A 33 22.88 -8.31 9.95
C ALA A 33 22.38 -8.14 11.39
N PRO A 34 23.18 -7.53 12.29
CA PRO A 34 22.80 -7.39 13.68
C PRO A 34 21.44 -6.71 13.78
N ARG A 35 20.52 -7.28 14.58
CA ARG A 35 19.10 -6.87 14.68
C ARG A 35 18.85 -5.42 15.14
N TRP A 36 19.92 -4.71 15.50
CA TRP A 36 19.94 -3.34 16.01
C TRP A 36 20.32 -2.31 14.94
N LEU A 37 20.80 -2.73 13.76
CA LEU A 37 20.95 -1.80 12.64
C LEU A 37 19.60 -1.59 11.95
N PRO A 38 19.15 -0.32 11.80
CA PRO A 38 17.97 -0.03 10.99
C PRO A 38 18.18 -0.54 9.57
N SER A 39 17.15 -1.16 8.99
CA SER A 39 17.18 -1.65 7.62
C SER A 39 17.68 -0.54 6.67
N PRO A 40 18.51 -0.86 5.64
CA PRO A 40 18.99 0.14 4.69
C PRO A 40 17.84 0.94 4.07
N TYR A 41 16.67 0.31 3.92
CA TYR A 41 15.45 0.98 3.50
C TYR A 41 14.99 2.09 4.44
N VAL A 42 15.01 1.86 5.75
CA VAL A 42 14.56 2.86 6.75
C VAL A 42 15.46 4.08 6.73
N LEU A 43 16.78 3.87 6.64
CA LEU A 43 17.76 4.95 6.56
C LEU A 43 17.57 5.79 5.29
N LEU A 44 17.56 5.14 4.12
CA LEU A 44 17.43 5.84 2.84
C LEU A 44 16.06 6.47 2.65
N ALA A 45 14.99 5.80 3.07
CA ALA A 45 13.65 6.37 3.05
C ALA A 45 13.54 7.55 4.02
N GLY A 46 14.16 7.48 5.20
CA GLY A 46 14.20 8.57 6.17
C GLY A 46 14.95 9.79 5.63
N LEU A 47 16.08 9.57 4.96
CA LEU A 47 16.83 10.65 4.29
C LEU A 47 16.01 11.27 3.17
N LEU A 48 15.44 10.45 2.28
CA LEU A 48 14.59 10.91 1.17
C LEU A 48 13.38 11.69 1.70
N TRP A 49 12.76 11.18 2.78
CA TRP A 49 11.67 11.86 3.47
C TRP A 49 12.08 13.24 3.96
N ALA A 50 13.22 13.35 4.66
CA ALA A 50 13.69 14.62 5.19
C ALA A 50 13.99 15.63 4.08
N VAL A 51 14.71 15.21 3.03
CA VAL A 51 15.09 16.07 1.91
C VAL A 51 13.86 16.58 1.16
N LEU A 52 12.94 15.68 0.77
CA LEU A 52 11.75 16.08 0.01
C LEU A 52 10.74 16.86 0.88
N SER A 53 10.63 16.54 2.17
CA SER A 53 9.79 17.31 3.09
C SER A 53 10.33 18.73 3.26
N ALA A 54 11.65 18.92 3.32
CA ALA A 54 12.26 20.24 3.33
C ALA A 54 12.02 20.98 2.01
N ALA A 55 12.17 20.29 0.87
CA ALA A 55 11.91 20.87 -0.45
C ALA A 55 10.44 21.31 -0.63
N ALA A 56 9.49 20.62 0.02
CA ALA A 56 8.06 20.95 0.00
C ALA A 56 7.75 22.40 0.42
N TRP A 57 8.57 22.96 1.32
CA TRP A 57 8.40 24.33 1.81
C TRP A 57 8.78 25.38 0.77
N GLN A 58 9.56 24.99 -0.24
CA GLN A 58 10.04 25.87 -1.31
C GLN A 58 9.17 25.78 -2.57
N VAL A 59 8.12 24.95 -2.56
CA VAL A 59 7.25 24.77 -3.73
C VAL A 59 6.47 26.07 -3.96
N PRO A 60 6.58 26.70 -5.16
CA PRO A 60 5.82 27.89 -5.47
C PRO A 60 4.32 27.59 -5.43
N MET A 61 3.53 28.53 -4.90
CA MET A 61 2.06 28.44 -4.83
C MET A 61 1.41 28.72 -6.20
N CYS A 62 1.86 28.05 -7.25
CA CYS A 62 1.27 28.15 -8.57
C CYS A 62 0.40 26.92 -8.88
N CYS A 63 -0.58 27.11 -9.77
CA CYS A 63 -1.40 26.04 -10.33
C CYS A 63 -2.15 25.24 -9.24
N GLU A 64 -1.93 23.92 -9.19
CA GLU A 64 -2.67 23.01 -8.31
C GLU A 64 -2.33 23.19 -6.83
N ALA A 65 -1.09 23.58 -6.49
CA ALA A 65 -0.69 23.83 -5.11
C ALA A 65 -1.46 25.02 -4.51
N GLY A 66 -1.55 26.11 -5.27
CA GLY A 66 -2.34 27.29 -4.88
C GLY A 66 -3.83 26.98 -4.75
N LEU A 67 -4.39 26.22 -5.69
CA LEU A 67 -5.79 25.79 -5.61
C LEU A 67 -6.07 24.94 -4.36
N ASN A 68 -5.22 23.94 -4.07
CA ASN A 68 -5.38 23.08 -2.89
C ASN A 68 -5.22 23.87 -1.57
N ALA A 69 -4.28 24.81 -1.51
CA ALA A 69 -4.12 25.69 -0.35
C ALA A 69 -5.36 26.57 -0.13
N ALA A 70 -5.94 27.11 -1.22
CA ALA A 70 -7.15 27.92 -1.13
C ALA A 70 -8.39 27.09 -0.74
N VAL A 71 -8.52 25.84 -1.21
CA VAL A 71 -9.57 24.90 -0.75
C VAL A 71 -9.47 24.67 0.76
N ALA A 72 -8.26 24.47 1.29
CA ALA A 72 -8.05 24.29 2.72
C ALA A 72 -8.45 25.54 3.52
N GLU A 73 -8.15 26.74 3.03
CA GLU A 73 -8.60 28.00 3.68
C GLU A 73 -10.11 28.19 3.62
N ARG A 74 -10.77 27.83 2.50
CA ARG A 74 -12.24 27.90 2.41
C ARG A 74 -12.90 26.96 3.42
N LEU A 75 -12.40 25.73 3.54
CA LEU A 75 -12.88 24.76 4.53
C LEU A 75 -12.56 25.17 5.97
N ARG A 76 -11.45 25.87 6.19
CA ARG A 76 -11.13 26.45 7.49
C ARG A 76 -12.18 27.46 7.91
N ALA A 77 -12.63 28.32 6.98
CA ALA A 77 -13.62 29.36 7.21
C ALA A 77 -15.04 28.79 7.39
N ASP A 78 -15.48 27.93 6.47
CA ASP A 78 -16.77 27.23 6.55
C ASP A 78 -16.61 25.79 6.06
N LEU A 79 -16.83 24.84 6.97
CA LEU A 79 -16.76 23.42 6.65
C LEU A 79 -17.99 22.94 5.87
N LEU A 80 -19.19 23.42 6.23
CA LEU A 80 -20.46 22.87 5.76
C LEU A 80 -20.86 23.41 4.39
N HIS A 81 -20.56 24.69 4.13
CA HIS A 81 -20.92 25.34 2.87
C HIS A 81 -19.72 26.13 2.29
N PRO A 82 -18.61 25.46 1.95
CA PRO A 82 -17.46 26.16 1.39
C PRO A 82 -17.79 26.74 0.01
N THR A 83 -17.20 27.89 -0.32
CA THR A 83 -17.27 28.47 -1.67
C THR A 83 -16.08 28.03 -2.51
N PHE A 84 -16.31 27.88 -3.81
CA PHE A 84 -15.26 27.55 -4.77
C PHE A 84 -14.16 28.63 -4.77
N PRO A 85 -12.87 28.27 -4.65
CA PRO A 85 -11.81 29.26 -4.49
C PRO A 85 -11.67 30.25 -5.65
N MET A 86 -11.99 29.83 -6.88
CA MET A 86 -11.79 30.65 -8.09
C MET A 86 -12.99 31.53 -8.46
N THR A 87 -14.20 31.13 -8.08
CA THR A 87 -15.44 31.80 -8.52
C THR A 87 -16.25 32.38 -7.36
N ASP A 88 -15.89 32.05 -6.12
CA ASP A 88 -16.63 32.38 -4.89
C ASP A 88 -18.12 31.99 -4.92
N LEU A 89 -18.47 31.05 -5.80
CA LEU A 89 -19.80 30.46 -5.88
C LEU A 89 -19.94 29.30 -4.90
N PRO A 90 -21.16 28.96 -4.44
CA PRO A 90 -21.39 27.81 -3.59
C PRO A 90 -20.78 26.54 -4.22
N ALA A 91 -19.96 25.81 -3.46
CA ALA A 91 -19.32 24.59 -3.96
C ALA A 91 -20.25 23.38 -3.91
N VAL A 92 -21.33 23.43 -4.69
CA VAL A 92 -22.25 22.30 -4.85
C VAL A 92 -21.54 21.21 -5.65
N ALA A 93 -21.45 20.00 -5.09
CA ALA A 93 -20.98 18.79 -5.78
C ALA A 93 -19.57 18.87 -6.40
N SER A 94 -18.61 19.45 -5.68
CA SER A 94 -17.25 19.65 -6.20
C SER A 94 -16.27 18.56 -5.77
N ALA A 95 -15.64 17.90 -6.75
CA ALA A 95 -14.61 16.88 -6.53
C ALA A 95 -13.38 17.40 -5.76
N HIS A 96 -13.20 18.72 -5.67
CA HIS A 96 -12.10 19.32 -4.91
C HIS A 96 -12.29 19.21 -3.39
N TYR A 97 -13.52 19.06 -2.89
CA TYR A 97 -13.81 18.84 -1.46
C TYR A 97 -13.85 17.35 -1.11
N SER A 98 -12.72 16.69 -1.36
CA SER A 98 -12.50 15.30 -0.96
C SER A 98 -12.39 15.16 0.56
N PRO A 99 -12.51 13.93 1.12
CA PRO A 99 -12.24 13.68 2.54
C PRO A 99 -10.86 14.15 2.99
N TYR A 100 -9.88 14.05 2.11
CA TYR A 100 -8.52 14.52 2.37
C TYR A 100 -8.43 16.05 2.43
N ALA A 101 -9.20 16.77 1.61
CA ALA A 101 -9.30 18.23 1.70
C ALA A 101 -9.98 18.67 3.01
N VAL A 102 -11.05 17.99 3.43
CA VAL A 102 -11.74 18.24 4.71
C VAL A 102 -10.80 18.04 5.90
N LEU A 103 -9.98 16.97 5.89
CA LEU A 103 -8.96 16.76 6.93
C LEU A 103 -7.94 17.90 6.99
N GLN A 104 -7.51 18.43 5.84
CA GLN A 104 -6.61 19.59 5.78
C GLN A 104 -7.29 20.85 6.31
N GLY A 105 -8.53 21.14 5.91
CA GLY A 105 -9.28 22.29 6.41
C GLY A 105 -9.54 22.23 7.92
N LEU A 106 -9.87 21.04 8.45
CA LEU A 106 -9.96 20.80 9.89
C LEU A 106 -8.62 21.02 10.60
N GLY A 107 -7.52 20.53 10.01
CA GLY A 107 -6.17 20.77 10.51
C GLY A 107 -5.84 22.26 10.57
N ALA A 108 -6.13 23.00 9.49
CA ALA A 108 -5.96 24.45 9.43
C ALA A 108 -6.79 25.17 10.50
N ARG A 109 -8.05 24.75 10.68
CA ARG A 109 -8.96 25.33 11.68
C ARG A 109 -8.50 25.07 13.11
N ALA A 110 -8.07 23.85 13.42
CA ALA A 110 -7.64 23.47 14.77
C ALA A 110 -6.29 24.08 15.16
N SER A 111 -5.38 24.25 14.19
CA SER A 111 -4.02 24.75 14.44
C SER A 111 -3.86 26.26 14.21
N GLY A 112 -4.82 26.90 13.53
CA GLY A 112 -4.71 28.29 13.11
C GLY A 112 -3.71 28.54 11.95
N LEU A 113 -3.12 27.47 11.41
CA LEU A 113 -2.14 27.54 10.32
C LEU A 113 -2.79 27.95 9.01
N SER A 114 -1.99 28.57 8.13
CA SER A 114 -2.43 28.88 6.77
C SER A 114 -2.53 27.62 5.90
N GLY A 115 -3.34 27.69 4.85
CA GLY A 115 -3.50 26.60 3.87
C GLY A 115 -2.17 26.20 3.23
N GLN A 116 -1.27 27.15 2.99
CA GLN A 116 0.08 26.87 2.52
C GLN A 116 0.88 26.04 3.52
N THR A 117 0.88 26.42 4.80
CA THR A 117 1.59 25.67 5.84
C THR A 117 1.00 24.27 6.02
N VAL A 118 -0.32 24.15 6.03
CA VAL A 118 -0.99 22.85 6.09
C VAL A 118 -0.64 21.98 4.90
N LEU A 119 -0.57 22.55 3.70
CA LEU A 119 -0.17 21.82 2.50
C LEU A 119 1.26 21.28 2.63
N ALA A 120 2.22 22.12 3.05
CA ALA A 120 3.61 21.71 3.26
C ALA A 120 3.74 20.59 4.32
N LEU A 121 3.01 20.69 5.43
CA LEU A 121 2.97 19.63 6.45
C LEU A 121 2.34 18.35 5.92
N SER A 122 1.24 18.46 5.19
CA SER A 122 0.53 17.32 4.61
C SER A 122 1.39 16.60 3.58
N ALA A 123 2.22 17.35 2.85
CA ALA A 123 3.23 16.84 1.96
C ALA A 123 4.21 15.88 2.66
N ALA A 124 4.74 16.28 3.82
CA ALA A 124 5.61 15.44 4.64
C ALA A 124 4.89 14.18 5.15
N VAL A 125 3.63 14.32 5.58
CA VAL A 125 2.80 13.19 6.03
C VAL A 125 2.51 12.21 4.88
N ASN A 126 2.14 12.72 3.72
CA ASN A 126 1.86 11.92 2.53
C ASN A 126 3.10 11.15 2.07
N LEU A 127 4.27 11.80 2.12
CA LEU A 127 5.53 11.16 1.79
C LEU A 127 5.88 10.05 2.78
N ALA A 128 5.70 10.29 4.08
CA ALA A 128 5.89 9.24 5.09
C ALA A 128 4.97 8.05 4.83
N LEU A 129 3.68 8.30 4.54
CA LEU A 129 2.72 7.26 4.17
C LEU A 129 3.14 6.54 2.88
N LEU A 130 3.61 7.26 1.86
CA LEU A 130 4.05 6.66 0.61
C LEU A 130 5.20 5.68 0.86
N LEU A 131 6.20 6.11 1.60
CA LEU A 131 7.35 5.29 1.95
C LEU A 131 6.94 4.09 2.81
N THR A 132 6.12 4.27 3.85
CA THR A 132 5.65 3.12 4.63
C THR A 132 4.82 2.15 3.79
N GLY A 133 4.06 2.65 2.82
CA GLY A 133 3.30 1.87 1.85
C GLY A 133 4.21 1.02 0.97
N ILE A 134 5.23 1.63 0.34
CA ILE A 134 6.24 0.95 -0.47
C ILE A 134 6.90 -0.19 0.33
N GLY A 135 7.43 0.13 1.53
CA GLY A 135 8.11 -0.85 2.35
C GLY A 135 7.18 -1.99 2.83
N ARG A 136 5.91 -1.71 3.09
CA ARG A 136 4.92 -2.74 3.46
C ARG A 136 4.56 -3.62 2.26
N LEU A 137 4.30 -3.05 1.09
CA LEU A 137 3.94 -3.82 -0.10
C LEU A 137 5.13 -4.66 -0.60
N ALA A 138 6.33 -4.10 -0.64
CA ALA A 138 7.52 -4.83 -1.07
C ALA A 138 7.73 -6.11 -0.22
N ARG A 139 7.54 -6.02 1.11
CA ARG A 139 7.63 -7.17 2.02
C ARG A 139 6.55 -8.23 1.81
N VAL A 140 5.42 -7.86 1.22
CA VAL A 140 4.36 -8.81 0.83
C VAL A 140 4.74 -9.53 -0.46
N LEU A 141 5.40 -8.83 -1.38
CA LEU A 141 5.73 -9.36 -2.71
C LEU A 141 7.05 -10.13 -2.75
N THR A 142 8.02 -9.79 -1.88
CA THR A 142 9.35 -10.40 -1.90
C THR A 142 10.00 -10.40 -0.52
N PRO A 143 10.78 -11.45 -0.19
CA PRO A 143 11.61 -11.46 1.02
C PRO A 143 12.90 -10.63 0.87
N ASN A 144 13.26 -10.20 -0.34
CA ASN A 144 14.54 -9.52 -0.58
C ASN A 144 14.54 -8.09 0.00
N ARG A 145 15.44 -7.85 0.96
CA ARG A 145 15.60 -6.56 1.67
C ARG A 145 16.00 -5.38 0.77
N TRP A 146 16.56 -5.64 -0.41
CA TRP A 146 17.03 -4.60 -1.33
C TRP A 146 15.97 -4.12 -2.31
N VAL A 147 14.93 -4.91 -2.59
CA VAL A 147 13.84 -4.51 -3.49
C VAL A 147 13.14 -3.22 -3.04
N PRO A 148 12.77 -3.02 -1.75
CA PRO A 148 12.19 -1.74 -1.35
C PRO A 148 13.17 -0.58 -1.47
N VAL A 149 14.49 -0.82 -1.38
CA VAL A 149 15.52 0.22 -1.58
C VAL A 149 15.56 0.65 -3.05
N LEU A 150 15.57 -0.32 -3.97
CA LEU A 150 15.55 -0.04 -5.41
C LEU A 150 14.29 0.72 -5.83
N ALA A 151 13.16 0.49 -5.16
CA ALA A 151 11.92 1.23 -5.39
C ALA A 151 12.00 2.73 -5.03
N LEU A 152 13.00 3.16 -4.24
CA LEU A 152 13.21 4.58 -3.92
C LEU A 152 13.85 5.36 -5.09
N ILE A 153 14.57 4.68 -5.98
CA ILE A 153 15.27 5.31 -7.12
C ILE A 153 14.30 6.01 -8.07
N PRO A 154 13.27 5.34 -8.64
CA PRO A 154 12.32 6.01 -9.52
C PRO A 154 11.55 7.12 -8.79
N LEU A 155 11.27 6.93 -7.50
CA LEU A 155 10.61 7.96 -6.69
C LEU A 155 11.48 9.23 -6.62
N ALA A 156 12.77 9.08 -6.29
CA ALA A 156 13.70 10.20 -6.24
C ALA A 156 13.86 10.88 -7.61
N LEU A 157 13.98 10.12 -8.69
CA LEU A 157 14.15 10.66 -10.05
C LEU A 157 12.94 11.48 -10.52
N ILE A 158 11.72 10.96 -10.31
CA ILE A 158 10.48 11.66 -10.69
C ILE A 158 10.37 13.00 -9.94
N HIS A 159 10.70 13.01 -8.66
CA HIS A 159 10.53 14.19 -7.81
C HIS A 159 11.66 15.21 -7.96
N TRP A 160 12.86 14.74 -8.28
CA TRP A 160 13.98 15.63 -8.59
C TRP A 160 13.77 16.40 -9.89
N ALA A 161 13.20 15.74 -10.90
CA ALA A 161 13.02 16.34 -12.22
C ALA A 161 12.02 17.52 -12.22
N ASP A 162 10.98 17.45 -11.38
CA ASP A 162 9.94 18.49 -11.35
C ASP A 162 9.23 18.53 -9.97
N PRO A 163 9.77 19.28 -9.00
CA PRO A 163 9.16 19.43 -7.68
C PRO A 163 7.76 20.03 -7.71
N GLY A 164 7.39 20.73 -8.80
CA GLY A 164 6.07 21.37 -8.98
C GLY A 164 4.95 20.40 -9.33
N ARG A 165 5.25 19.14 -9.68
CA ARG A 165 4.24 18.09 -9.96
C ARG A 165 3.58 17.52 -8.70
N TRP A 166 3.92 18.05 -7.54
CA TRP A 166 3.39 17.56 -6.28
C TRP A 166 1.93 17.95 -6.07
N SER A 167 1.06 17.02 -6.44
CA SER A 167 -0.35 17.06 -6.08
C SER A 167 -0.55 16.30 -4.77
N ALA A 168 -0.90 17.02 -3.71
CA ALA A 168 -1.11 16.41 -2.40
C ALA A 168 -2.22 15.35 -2.40
N PRO A 169 -3.39 15.55 -3.06
CA PRO A 169 -4.43 14.53 -3.14
C PRO A 169 -3.98 13.26 -3.87
N SER A 170 -3.27 13.40 -5.00
CA SER A 170 -2.82 12.22 -5.77
C SER A 170 -1.74 11.44 -5.01
N THR A 171 -0.79 12.13 -4.37
CA THR A 171 0.27 11.50 -3.57
C THR A 171 -0.31 10.74 -2.38
N PHE A 172 -1.28 11.34 -1.67
CA PHE A 172 -2.02 10.67 -0.60
C PHE A 172 -2.77 9.44 -1.12
N ALA A 173 -3.47 9.55 -2.25
CA ALA A 173 -4.20 8.42 -2.84
C ALA A 173 -3.28 7.26 -3.26
N VAL A 174 -2.11 7.55 -3.82
CA VAL A 174 -1.10 6.53 -4.15
C VAL A 174 -0.58 5.87 -2.88
N ALA A 175 -0.27 6.66 -1.84
CA ALA A 175 0.19 6.14 -0.56
C ALA A 175 -0.86 5.20 0.09
N LEU A 176 -2.13 5.58 0.07
CA LEU A 176 -3.23 4.72 0.54
C LEU A 176 -3.37 3.46 -0.31
N THR A 177 -3.19 3.57 -1.63
CA THR A 177 -3.25 2.42 -2.55
C THR A 177 -2.19 1.38 -2.23
N LEU A 178 -0.95 1.80 -1.96
CA LEU A 178 0.12 0.87 -1.57
C LEU A 178 -0.19 0.16 -0.25
N HIS A 179 -0.76 0.89 0.72
CA HIS A 179 -1.23 0.30 1.98
C HIS A 179 -2.40 -0.66 1.79
N LEU A 180 -3.34 -0.31 0.92
CA LEU A 180 -4.48 -1.14 0.54
C LEU A 180 -4.00 -2.45 -0.07
N TRP A 181 -3.06 -2.41 -1.02
CA TRP A 181 -2.47 -3.60 -1.62
C TRP A 181 -1.68 -4.42 -0.61
N ALA A 182 -0.87 -3.79 0.24
CA ALA A 182 -0.15 -4.50 1.29
C ALA A 182 -1.09 -5.16 2.32
N TRP A 183 -2.20 -4.52 2.65
CA TRP A 183 -3.21 -5.10 3.54
C TRP A 183 -3.96 -6.25 2.87
N THR A 184 -4.41 -6.06 1.63
CA THR A 184 -5.07 -7.08 0.81
C THR A 184 -4.18 -8.31 0.67
N GLY A 185 -2.91 -8.13 0.28
CA GLY A 185 -1.93 -9.20 0.13
C GLY A 185 -1.73 -10.01 1.41
N ARG A 186 -1.66 -9.34 2.59
CA ARG A 186 -1.62 -10.04 3.89
C ARG A 186 -2.93 -10.76 4.22
N ALA A 187 -4.08 -10.17 3.88
CA ALA A 187 -5.39 -10.76 4.16
C ALA A 187 -5.65 -12.02 3.30
N VAL A 188 -5.22 -12.02 2.03
CA VAL A 188 -5.38 -13.17 1.13
C VAL A 188 -4.39 -14.30 1.41
N THR A 189 -3.22 -14.01 1.99
CA THR A 189 -2.19 -15.01 2.30
C THR A 189 -2.37 -15.64 3.69
N ARG A 190 -3.21 -15.05 4.55
CA ARG A 190 -3.44 -15.57 5.90
C ARG A 190 -4.05 -16.96 5.88
N VAL A 191 -3.43 -17.88 6.60
CA VAL A 191 -3.96 -19.21 6.90
C VAL A 191 -4.70 -19.13 8.24
N PRO A 192 -6.02 -19.40 8.31
CA PRO A 192 -6.74 -19.46 9.58
C PRO A 192 -6.14 -20.50 10.53
N ARG A 193 -6.27 -20.29 11.85
CA ARG A 193 -5.93 -21.33 12.84
C ARG A 193 -6.80 -22.56 12.58
N PRO A 194 -6.24 -23.78 12.62
CA PRO A 194 -7.04 -25.00 12.45
C PRO A 194 -8.07 -25.08 13.57
N VAL A 195 -9.34 -25.00 13.20
CA VAL A 195 -10.46 -25.42 14.05
C VAL A 195 -10.82 -26.83 13.59
N SER A 196 -10.82 -27.76 14.55
CA SER A 196 -11.11 -29.20 14.46
C SER A 196 -11.58 -29.69 13.08
N GLY A 197 -10.68 -30.33 12.32
CA GLY A 197 -11.03 -31.15 11.16
C GLY A 197 -11.23 -30.46 9.80
N ARG A 198 -11.21 -29.12 9.69
CA ARG A 198 -11.23 -28.43 8.38
C ARG A 198 -9.86 -27.85 8.04
N LEU A 199 -9.32 -28.19 6.86
CA LEU A 199 -8.17 -27.48 6.31
C LEU A 199 -8.52 -25.99 6.20
N PRO A 200 -7.79 -25.10 6.89
CA PRO A 200 -8.12 -23.69 6.92
C PRO A 200 -7.90 -23.07 5.53
N GLY A 201 -8.99 -22.71 4.85
CA GLY A 201 -8.94 -21.99 3.59
C GLY A 201 -8.44 -20.56 3.80
N ARG A 202 -7.52 -20.10 2.95
CA ARG A 202 -7.02 -18.72 2.95
C ARG A 202 -8.18 -17.75 2.72
N CYS A 203 -8.61 -17.04 3.77
CA CYS A 203 -9.79 -16.19 3.73
C CYS A 203 -9.56 -14.93 4.57
N PRO A 204 -9.89 -13.73 4.06
CA PRO A 204 -9.90 -12.53 4.87
C PRO A 204 -10.97 -12.62 5.97
N ARG A 205 -10.77 -11.94 7.09
CA ARG A 205 -11.84 -11.74 8.07
C ARG A 205 -12.89 -10.78 7.51
N TRP A 206 -14.12 -10.83 8.00
CA TRP A 206 -15.20 -9.91 7.58
C TRP A 206 -14.81 -8.44 7.80
N ALA A 207 -14.25 -8.11 8.96
CA ALA A 207 -13.75 -6.78 9.27
C ALA A 207 -12.62 -6.32 8.32
N GLU A 208 -11.77 -7.26 7.86
CA GLU A 208 -10.71 -6.93 6.90
C GLU A 208 -11.28 -6.65 5.51
N ALA A 209 -12.26 -7.44 5.08
CA ALA A 209 -12.93 -7.20 3.82
C ALA A 209 -13.67 -5.84 3.82
N ALA A 210 -14.41 -5.55 4.90
CA ALA A 210 -15.06 -4.25 5.07
C ALA A 210 -14.06 -3.09 5.07
N GLY A 211 -12.95 -3.22 5.82
CA GLY A 211 -11.93 -2.19 5.90
C GLY A 211 -11.14 -1.98 4.60
N ILE A 212 -10.84 -3.06 3.85
CA ILE A 212 -10.28 -2.97 2.49
C ILE A 212 -11.24 -2.21 1.57
N GLY A 213 -12.53 -2.53 1.64
CA GLY A 213 -13.58 -1.82 0.91
C GLY A 213 -13.66 -0.34 1.25
N ALA A 214 -13.72 -0.02 2.55
CA ALA A 214 -13.76 1.36 3.01
C ALA A 214 -12.53 2.17 2.57
N LEU A 215 -11.34 1.56 2.64
CA LEU A 215 -10.10 2.20 2.18
C LEU A 215 -10.09 2.41 0.66
N LEU A 216 -10.63 1.47 -0.13
CA LEU A 216 -10.81 1.66 -1.57
C LEU A 216 -11.81 2.78 -1.88
N GLY A 217 -12.93 2.85 -1.15
CA GLY A 217 -13.90 3.94 -1.25
C GLY A 217 -13.28 5.31 -0.89
N LEU A 218 -12.41 5.34 0.11
CA LEU A 218 -11.65 6.55 0.45
C LEU A 218 -10.70 6.97 -0.70
N VAL A 219 -9.97 6.04 -1.30
CA VAL A 219 -9.12 6.34 -2.47
C VAL A 219 -9.95 6.88 -3.63
N LEU A 220 -11.14 6.31 -3.87
CA LEU A 220 -12.09 6.79 -4.88
C LEU A 220 -12.53 8.23 -4.63
N LEU A 221 -12.85 8.57 -3.38
CA LEU A 221 -13.26 9.93 -3.01
C LEU A 221 -12.12 10.95 -3.05
N VAL A 222 -10.88 10.52 -2.80
CA VAL A 222 -9.71 11.42 -2.89
C VAL A 222 -9.26 11.62 -4.33
N HIS A 223 -9.13 10.54 -5.10
CA HIS A 223 -8.55 10.60 -6.43
C HIS A 223 -9.08 9.46 -7.32
N PRO A 224 -10.21 9.70 -8.05
CA PRO A 224 -10.87 8.67 -8.86
C PRO A 224 -9.95 7.94 -9.86
N PRO A 225 -9.03 8.61 -10.58
CA PRO A 225 -8.12 7.92 -11.49
C PRO A 225 -7.23 6.88 -10.78
N THR A 226 -6.76 7.19 -9.57
CA THR A 226 -5.91 6.29 -8.78
C THR A 226 -6.71 5.10 -8.25
N ALA A 227 -8.00 5.30 -7.95
CA ALA A 227 -8.88 4.25 -7.45
C ALA A 227 -9.09 3.11 -8.44
N LEU A 228 -9.09 3.39 -9.75
CA LEU A 228 -9.13 2.36 -10.79
C LEU A 228 -7.91 1.44 -10.69
N GLY A 229 -6.71 2.03 -10.64
CA GLY A 229 -5.47 1.29 -10.43
C GLY A 229 -5.50 0.50 -9.12
N ALA A 230 -5.97 1.13 -8.04
CA ALA A 230 -6.10 0.51 -6.73
C ALA A 230 -6.99 -0.74 -6.77
N ALA A 231 -8.17 -0.65 -7.39
CA ALA A 231 -9.10 -1.76 -7.56
C ALA A 231 -8.48 -2.90 -8.39
N LEU A 232 -7.81 -2.57 -9.50
CA LEU A 232 -7.12 -3.56 -10.34
C LEU A 232 -6.04 -4.32 -9.56
N GLY A 233 -5.23 -3.63 -8.77
CA GLY A 233 -4.22 -4.28 -7.94
C GLY A 233 -4.82 -5.17 -6.84
N VAL A 234 -5.94 -4.77 -6.23
CA VAL A 234 -6.69 -5.62 -5.29
C VAL A 234 -7.17 -6.89 -5.98
N VAL A 235 -7.82 -6.77 -7.14
CA VAL A 235 -8.30 -7.91 -7.93
C VAL A 235 -7.15 -8.82 -8.34
N ALA A 236 -6.03 -8.27 -8.81
CA ALA A 236 -4.84 -9.03 -9.19
C ALA A 236 -4.29 -9.86 -8.02
N LEU A 237 -4.13 -9.26 -6.84
CA LEU A 237 -3.67 -9.97 -5.64
C LEU A 237 -4.61 -11.10 -5.22
N ILE A 238 -5.93 -10.88 -5.31
CA ILE A 238 -6.93 -11.91 -5.03
C ILE A 238 -6.84 -13.04 -6.05
N ALA A 239 -6.79 -12.70 -7.35
CA ALA A 239 -6.78 -13.66 -8.44
C ALA A 239 -5.55 -14.57 -8.40
N VAL A 240 -4.37 -14.01 -8.13
CA VAL A 240 -3.11 -14.78 -8.02
C VAL A 240 -3.16 -15.77 -6.86
N VAL A 241 -3.67 -15.37 -5.70
CA VAL A 241 -3.61 -16.20 -4.47
C VAL A 241 -4.80 -17.16 -4.35
N GLN A 242 -5.99 -16.77 -4.82
CA GLN A 242 -7.25 -17.50 -4.64
C GLN A 242 -7.77 -18.17 -5.91
N ARG A 243 -6.95 -18.28 -6.96
CA ARG A 243 -7.29 -18.74 -8.33
C ARG A 243 -8.30 -19.90 -8.41
N THR A 244 -8.14 -20.94 -7.58
CA THR A 244 -8.98 -22.15 -7.61
C THR A 244 -10.00 -22.23 -6.47
N ARG A 245 -10.01 -21.27 -5.53
CA ARG A 245 -10.81 -21.31 -4.29
C ARG A 245 -11.52 -19.99 -3.98
N ILE A 246 -11.92 -19.23 -5.00
CA ILE A 246 -12.58 -17.93 -4.82
C ILE A 246 -14.02 -18.05 -4.31
N ARG A 247 -14.75 -19.13 -4.66
CA ARG A 247 -16.17 -19.31 -4.27
C ARG A 247 -16.46 -19.06 -2.78
N PRO A 248 -15.69 -19.62 -1.81
CA PRO A 248 -15.91 -19.35 -0.38
C PRO A 248 -15.54 -17.93 0.07
N THR A 249 -14.82 -17.14 -0.73
CA THR A 249 -14.42 -15.76 -0.42
C THR A 249 -15.25 -14.71 -1.14
N VAL A 250 -16.04 -15.08 -2.15
CA VAL A 250 -16.89 -14.14 -2.93
C VAL A 250 -17.73 -13.25 -2.03
N ARG A 251 -18.43 -13.80 -1.03
CA ARG A 251 -19.28 -12.99 -0.13
C ARG A 251 -18.50 -11.91 0.62
N ARG A 252 -17.23 -12.17 0.94
CA ARG A 252 -16.37 -11.20 1.63
C ARG A 252 -15.90 -10.10 0.68
N TRP A 253 -15.52 -10.47 -0.54
CA TRP A 253 -15.15 -9.48 -1.56
C TRP A 253 -16.35 -8.65 -2.03
N ALA A 254 -17.55 -9.25 -2.08
CA ALA A 254 -18.80 -8.53 -2.27
C ALA A 254 -19.04 -7.51 -1.15
N LEU A 255 -18.81 -7.87 0.12
CA LEU A 255 -18.86 -6.90 1.22
C LEU A 255 -17.84 -5.77 1.04
N ALA A 256 -16.61 -6.07 0.59
CA ALA A 256 -15.62 -5.04 0.31
C ALA A 256 -16.11 -4.06 -0.77
N ALA A 257 -16.70 -4.56 -1.86
CA ALA A 257 -17.28 -3.73 -2.90
C ALA A 257 -18.46 -2.88 -2.38
N LEU A 258 -19.35 -3.47 -1.59
CA LEU A 258 -20.47 -2.75 -0.95
C LEU A 258 -19.98 -1.66 0.00
N CYS A 259 -18.95 -1.93 0.82
CA CYS A 259 -18.36 -0.92 1.69
C CYS A 259 -17.71 0.22 0.91
N ALA A 260 -17.03 -0.07 -0.21
CA ALA A 260 -16.45 0.97 -1.06
C ALA A 260 -17.55 1.88 -1.65
N ALA A 261 -18.63 1.28 -2.16
CA ALA A 261 -19.78 2.02 -2.68
C ALA A 261 -20.50 2.82 -1.59
N ALA A 262 -20.68 2.25 -0.40
CA ALA A 262 -21.31 2.94 0.73
C ALA A 262 -20.50 4.16 1.19
N VAL A 263 -19.17 4.03 1.28
CA VAL A 263 -18.29 5.16 1.61
C VAL A 263 -18.42 6.26 0.57
N ALA A 264 -18.42 5.91 -0.72
CA ALA A 264 -18.60 6.88 -1.80
C ALA A 264 -19.98 7.56 -1.77
N ALA A 265 -21.04 6.80 -1.48
CA ALA A 265 -22.42 7.29 -1.49
C ALA A 265 -22.77 8.20 -0.31
N VAL A 266 -22.12 8.02 0.84
CA VAL A 266 -22.37 8.82 2.05
C VAL A 266 -21.60 10.16 2.03
N TRP A 267 -20.66 10.37 1.10
CA TRP A 267 -19.85 11.58 1.08
C TRP A 267 -20.69 12.82 0.69
N PRO A 268 -20.76 13.87 1.56
CA PRO A 268 -21.74 14.94 1.40
C PRO A 268 -21.34 15.99 0.35
N TYR A 269 -20.05 16.19 0.10
CA TYR A 269 -19.58 17.27 -0.80
C TYR A 269 -19.46 16.86 -2.27
N TYR A 270 -19.34 15.56 -2.54
CA TYR A 270 -19.20 15.01 -3.88
C TYR A 270 -19.48 13.51 -3.87
N ASN A 271 -20.41 13.06 -4.70
CA ASN A 271 -20.62 11.63 -4.88
C ASN A 271 -20.22 11.23 -6.31
N GLY A 272 -19.06 10.59 -6.44
CA GLY A 272 -18.52 10.15 -7.73
C GLY A 272 -19.39 9.11 -8.46
N LEU A 273 -20.38 8.52 -7.79
CA LEU A 273 -21.36 7.61 -8.39
C LEU A 273 -22.55 8.35 -9.02
N THR A 274 -22.82 9.58 -8.59
CA THR A 274 -23.94 10.41 -9.07
C THR A 274 -23.48 11.67 -9.79
N ALA A 275 -22.18 11.84 -10.01
CA ALA A 275 -21.67 12.94 -10.81
C ALA A 275 -22.31 12.88 -12.21
N GLU A 276 -23.07 13.92 -12.58
CA GLU A 276 -23.68 14.00 -13.89
C GLU A 276 -22.59 13.86 -14.96
N ARG A 277 -22.81 12.96 -15.94
CA ARG A 277 -21.95 12.93 -17.12
C ARG A 277 -22.05 14.29 -17.78
N ALA A 278 -20.92 14.96 -17.96
CA ALA A 278 -20.85 16.14 -18.80
C ALA A 278 -21.55 15.81 -20.15
N PRO A 279 -22.46 16.67 -20.64
CA PRO A 279 -23.08 16.45 -21.94
C PRO A 279 -21.95 16.29 -22.96
N SER A 280 -22.00 15.21 -23.73
CA SER A 280 -21.08 14.99 -24.84
C SER A 280 -21.23 16.17 -25.78
N SER A 281 -20.22 17.03 -25.84
CA SER A 281 -20.14 18.09 -26.84
C SER A 281 -20.09 17.42 -28.21
N ALA A 282 -21.17 17.58 -28.97
CA ALA A 282 -21.26 17.30 -30.40
C ALA A 282 -20.54 18.39 -31.20
#